data_AF-A0A2N2EG15-F1
#
_entry.id   AF-A0A2N2EG15-F1
#
_cell.length_a   1.000
_cell.length_b   1.000
_cell.length_c   1.000
_cell.angle_alpha   90.00
_cell.angle_beta   90.00
_cell.angle_gamma   90.00
#
_symmetry.space_group_name_H-M   'P 1'
#
loop_
_entity.id
_entity.type
_entity.pdbx_description
1 polymer ?
#
loop_
_entity_poly.entity_id
_entity_poly.type
_entity_poly.pdbx_seq_one_letter_code
_entity_poly.pdbx_strand_id
1 'polypeptide(L)'
;MNSKIKTAIGIIAVGTLVVSLGTGAFAGTHSRNGLGVGNQMNGLIKDSTSDQSTRGLRKEGTRLNGFGARQGRNLKGVEGCGSLFDTDTLVAAGLITSTQATAIKDLISDKEAERLAERQEIESMTQEERQVYFENKGNTVRINLQEELVSNNILTQDEMDKIEAYMQAERLEQHQTELSTALESFVTNNTITQAKADEILAYMKDIRVKNQLEMDALKGKTADEIKEYFDAQQPKVDPLTSLVTDNVITQAQADALSSVFHKGPHGGRGLNR
;
A
#
# COMPACT_ATOMS: atom_id res chain seq x y z
N MET A 1 -27.83 -10.42 51.87
CA MET A 1 -26.87 -9.49 52.51
C MET A 1 -25.91 -9.03 51.43
N ASN A 2 -26.07 -7.78 50.96
CA ASN A 2 -25.32 -7.21 49.85
C ASN A 2 -24.05 -6.52 50.38
N SER A 3 -22.87 -7.07 50.10
CA SER A 3 -21.60 -6.41 50.37
C SER A 3 -21.14 -5.61 49.15
N LYS A 4 -21.28 -4.28 49.24
CA LYS A 4 -20.77 -3.32 48.27
C LYS A 4 -19.26 -3.19 48.41
N ILE A 5 -18.51 -3.57 47.39
CA ILE A 5 -17.07 -3.29 47.27
C ILE A 5 -16.93 -1.90 46.64
N LYS A 6 -16.34 -0.96 47.39
CA LYS A 6 -16.00 0.38 46.89
C LYS A 6 -14.54 0.36 46.42
N THR A 7 -14.34 0.50 45.12
CA THR A 7 -13.02 0.64 44.49
C THR A 7 -12.59 2.10 44.55
N ALA A 8 -11.44 2.37 45.17
CA ALA A 8 -10.80 3.68 45.18
C ALA A 8 -9.91 3.83 43.95
N ILE A 9 -10.16 4.86 43.13
CA ILE A 9 -9.35 5.23 41.97
C ILE A 9 -8.33 6.26 42.44
N GLY A 10 -7.06 5.86 42.50
CA GLY A 10 -5.94 6.76 42.74
C GLY A 10 -5.57 7.51 41.45
N ILE A 11 -5.66 8.83 41.49
CA ILE A 11 -5.22 9.73 40.42
C ILE A 11 -3.69 9.85 40.51
N ILE A 12 -2.97 9.33 39.53
CA ILE A 12 -1.52 9.58 39.37
C ILE A 12 -1.38 10.76 38.41
N ALA A 13 -1.02 11.92 38.94
CA ALA A 13 -0.60 13.08 38.16
C ALA A 13 0.83 12.84 37.65
N VAL A 14 0.99 12.61 36.35
CA VAL A 14 2.29 12.59 35.68
C VAL A 14 2.59 14.00 35.20
N GLY A 15 3.52 14.68 35.88
CA GLY A 15 4.01 16.00 35.49
C GLY A 15 4.86 15.93 34.22
N THR A 16 4.52 16.78 33.27
CA THR A 16 5.29 17.05 32.05
C THR A 16 6.53 17.89 32.36
N LEU A 17 7.71 17.38 32.01
CA LEU A 17 8.95 18.15 31.97
C LEU A 17 9.24 18.55 30.52
N VAL A 18 9.20 19.85 30.23
CA VAL A 18 9.56 20.46 28.95
C VAL A 18 10.96 21.06 29.08
N VAL A 19 11.93 20.56 28.31
CA VAL A 19 13.28 21.13 28.09
C VAL A 19 13.74 20.59 26.73
N SER A 20 14.31 21.29 25.75
CA SER A 20 14.55 22.71 25.45
C SER A 20 14.91 22.80 23.96
N LEU A 21 14.66 23.95 23.37
CA LEU A 21 14.96 24.31 21.99
C LEU A 21 16.47 24.25 21.66
N GLY A 22 16.81 23.63 20.52
CA GLY A 22 18.13 23.68 19.90
C GLY A 22 18.01 24.01 18.42
N THR A 23 18.14 25.28 18.09
CA THR A 23 18.30 25.84 16.74
C THR A 23 19.67 25.48 16.15
N GLY A 24 19.70 24.92 14.93
CA GLY A 24 20.91 24.72 14.13
C GLY A 24 20.63 24.92 12.65
N ALA A 25 21.33 25.87 12.04
CA ALA A 25 21.02 26.51 10.76
C ALA A 25 21.35 25.66 9.52
N PHE A 26 20.48 25.74 8.51
CA PHE A 26 20.72 25.28 7.14
C PHE A 26 21.27 26.44 6.31
N ALA A 27 22.51 26.35 5.84
CA ALA A 27 23.09 27.26 4.84
C ALA A 27 23.24 26.52 3.51
N GLY A 28 22.35 26.83 2.57
CA GLY A 28 22.47 26.41 1.18
C GLY A 28 23.31 27.43 0.40
N THR A 29 24.23 26.94 -0.42
CA THR A 29 24.85 27.74 -1.49
C THR A 29 24.57 27.07 -2.82
N HIS A 30 23.80 27.76 -3.65
CA HIS A 30 23.69 27.49 -5.08
C HIS A 30 25.01 27.79 -5.77
N SER A 31 25.48 26.88 -6.62
CA SER A 31 26.48 27.19 -7.64
C SER A 31 25.96 26.73 -9.00
N ARG A 32 25.51 27.72 -9.79
CA ARG A 32 25.30 27.66 -11.23
C ARG A 32 26.52 28.32 -11.87
N ASN A 33 27.21 27.64 -12.79
CA ASN A 33 27.64 28.16 -14.10
C ASN A 33 28.72 27.29 -14.76
N GLY A 34 28.67 27.22 -16.10
CA GLY A 34 29.69 26.67 -17.01
C GLY A 34 29.05 25.80 -18.10
N LEU A 35 28.48 26.33 -19.19
CA LEU A 35 29.13 26.85 -20.42
C LEU A 35 30.16 25.90 -21.06
N GLY A 36 29.87 25.49 -22.32
CA GLY A 36 30.75 24.75 -23.23
C GLY A 36 29.92 24.04 -24.31
N VAL A 37 29.46 24.71 -25.38
CA VAL A 37 30.15 24.99 -26.67
C VAL A 37 30.35 23.74 -27.56
N GLY A 38 29.73 23.80 -28.75
CA GLY A 38 30.07 23.05 -29.98
C GLY A 38 29.48 21.62 -30.05
N ASN A 39 29.09 21.06 -31.20
CA ASN A 39 29.46 21.36 -32.56
C ASN A 39 28.40 20.82 -33.53
N GLN A 40 28.30 21.46 -34.68
CA GLN A 40 27.46 21.11 -35.82
C GLN A 40 27.86 19.75 -36.43
N MET A 41 26.92 18.97 -36.97
CA MET A 41 27.05 18.25 -38.26
C MET A 41 25.68 17.86 -38.84
N ASN A 42 25.30 18.62 -39.87
CA ASN A 42 24.90 18.25 -41.23
C ASN A 42 24.58 16.77 -41.58
N GLY A 43 23.57 16.58 -42.44
CA GLY A 43 23.27 15.35 -43.20
C GLY A 43 21.77 15.01 -43.20
N LEU A 44 20.91 15.65 -43.99
CA LEU A 44 20.65 15.32 -45.40
C LEU A 44 20.38 13.82 -45.60
N ILE A 45 19.13 13.43 -45.91
CA ILE A 45 18.72 12.52 -47.01
C ILE A 45 17.27 12.02 -46.84
N LYS A 46 16.46 12.46 -47.81
CA LYS A 46 15.40 11.78 -48.58
C LYS A 46 14.12 11.26 -47.91
N ASP A 47 13.03 11.94 -48.31
CA ASP A 47 11.78 11.33 -48.79
C ASP A 47 11.98 9.96 -49.44
N SER A 48 11.18 8.98 -49.01
CA SER A 48 10.63 7.99 -49.94
C SER A 48 9.42 7.26 -49.33
N THR A 49 8.29 7.48 -50.01
CA THR A 49 7.24 6.49 -50.31
C THR A 49 6.54 5.78 -49.15
N SER A 50 5.32 6.26 -48.91
CA SER A 50 4.18 5.50 -48.42
C SER A 50 3.92 4.27 -49.31
N ASP A 51 4.17 3.07 -48.79
CA ASP A 51 3.68 1.82 -49.34
C ASP A 51 2.53 1.30 -48.47
N GLN A 52 1.32 1.47 -49.01
CA GLN A 52 0.10 0.82 -48.52
C GLN A 52 0.00 -0.56 -49.16
N SER A 53 0.56 -1.60 -48.54
CA SER A 53 0.29 -2.97 -49.01
C SER A 53 0.54 -4.07 -47.96
N THR A 54 -0.17 -4.04 -46.82
CA THR A 54 -0.53 -5.29 -46.10
C THR A 54 -1.94 -5.22 -45.55
N ARG A 55 -2.91 -5.15 -46.46
CA ARG A 55 -4.32 -5.44 -46.21
C ARG A 55 -4.58 -6.89 -46.56
N GLY A 56 -4.41 -7.79 -45.59
CA GLY A 56 -4.77 -9.20 -45.76
C GLY A 56 -4.26 -10.07 -44.61
N LEU A 57 -5.11 -10.98 -44.14
CA LEU A 57 -4.89 -11.98 -43.07
C LEU A 57 -5.27 -11.55 -41.65
N ARG A 58 -6.51 -11.09 -41.49
CA ARG A 58 -7.26 -11.26 -40.23
C ARG A 58 -7.99 -12.60 -40.32
N LYS A 59 -7.29 -13.68 -39.94
CA LYS A 59 -7.91 -14.96 -39.59
C LYS A 59 -7.60 -15.27 -38.13
N GLU A 60 -8.66 -15.72 -37.48
CA GLU A 60 -8.80 -16.22 -36.11
C GLU A 60 -7.50 -16.67 -35.44
N GLY A 61 -7.09 -15.88 -34.46
CA GLY A 61 -6.07 -16.23 -33.48
C GLY A 61 -6.46 -15.54 -32.18
N THR A 62 -6.74 -16.36 -31.17
CA THR A 62 -6.93 -16.02 -29.77
C THR A 62 -6.01 -14.86 -29.35
N ARG A 63 -6.59 -13.66 -29.18
CA ARG A 63 -5.87 -12.53 -28.59
C ARG A 63 -5.74 -12.80 -27.10
N LEU A 64 -4.64 -13.43 -26.71
CA LEU A 64 -4.05 -13.31 -25.37
C LEU A 64 -3.58 -11.86 -25.18
N ASN A 65 -4.54 -10.94 -25.07
CA ASN A 65 -4.31 -9.55 -24.71
C ASN A 65 -4.27 -9.49 -23.18
N GLY A 66 -3.11 -9.16 -22.60
CA GLY A 66 -3.06 -8.87 -21.16
C GLY A 66 -1.72 -8.56 -20.52
N PHE A 67 -0.57 -8.87 -21.13
CA PHE A 67 0.73 -8.40 -20.62
C PHE A 67 0.98 -6.96 -21.08
N GLY A 68 0.29 -6.02 -20.44
CA GLY A 68 0.56 -4.60 -20.57
C GLY A 68 1.94 -4.30 -20.00
N ALA A 69 2.87 -3.95 -20.89
CA ALA A 69 4.09 -3.23 -20.55
C ALA A 69 3.71 -1.93 -19.81
N ARG A 70 3.72 -1.98 -18.48
CA ARG A 70 3.68 -0.79 -17.61
C ARG A 70 5.05 -0.12 -17.63
N GLN A 71 5.45 0.41 -18.79
CA GLN A 71 6.51 1.40 -18.85
C GLN A 71 5.90 2.76 -18.49
N GLY A 72 6.24 3.31 -17.32
CA GLY A 72 5.84 4.68 -16.98
C GLY A 72 5.54 5.00 -15.53
N ARG A 73 5.88 4.16 -14.54
CA ARG A 73 6.00 4.64 -13.15
C ARG A 73 7.47 4.95 -12.85
N ASN A 74 7.83 6.23 -12.97
CA ASN A 74 8.95 6.82 -12.26
C ASN A 74 8.65 6.70 -10.75
N LEU A 75 8.92 5.53 -10.18
CA LEU A 75 9.02 5.30 -8.74
C LEU A 75 10.50 5.06 -8.47
N LYS A 76 11.14 6.04 -7.84
CA LYS A 76 12.38 5.80 -7.09
C LYS A 76 12.07 4.68 -6.08
N GLY A 77 12.82 3.59 -6.12
CA GLY A 77 12.76 2.53 -5.11
C GLY A 77 12.39 1.19 -5.70
N VAL A 78 13.24 0.20 -5.44
CA VAL A 78 13.16 -1.20 -5.85
C VAL A 78 11.99 -1.87 -5.12
N GLU A 79 10.76 -1.67 -5.59
CA GLU A 79 9.57 -2.31 -5.01
C GLU A 79 9.23 -3.58 -5.78
N GLY A 80 10.05 -4.60 -5.57
CA GLY A 80 9.80 -5.97 -6.05
C GLY A 80 9.45 -6.96 -4.93
N CYS A 81 9.91 -6.74 -3.70
CA CYS A 81 9.64 -7.61 -2.53
C CYS A 81 9.72 -6.90 -1.16
N GLY A 82 9.96 -5.58 -1.11
CA GLY A 82 10.56 -4.95 0.08
C GLY A 82 9.75 -3.94 0.89
N SER A 83 8.45 -3.73 0.66
CA SER A 83 7.74 -2.65 1.39
C SER A 83 7.27 -3.03 2.81
N LEU A 84 7.34 -4.31 3.19
CA LEU A 84 6.78 -4.77 4.47
C LEU A 84 7.76 -4.62 5.65
N PHE A 85 9.07 -4.60 5.37
CA PHE A 85 10.12 -4.63 6.38
C PHE A 85 11.09 -3.47 6.17
N ASP A 86 10.67 -2.26 6.52
CA ASP A 86 11.62 -1.18 6.77
C ASP A 86 12.33 -1.49 8.10
N THR A 87 13.42 -2.25 8.02
CA THR A 87 14.15 -2.72 9.20
C THR A 87 14.69 -1.59 10.06
N ASP A 88 14.97 -0.42 9.46
CA ASP A 88 15.52 0.71 10.19
C ASP A 88 14.44 1.30 11.10
N THR A 89 13.20 1.39 10.62
CA THR A 89 12.04 1.76 11.47
C THR A 89 11.76 0.71 12.54
N LEU A 90 11.87 -0.59 12.24
CA LEU A 90 11.62 -1.66 13.19
C LEU A 90 12.68 -1.72 14.32
N VAL A 91 13.94 -1.44 13.99
CA VAL A 91 15.01 -1.26 14.99
C VAL A 91 14.75 -0.03 15.84
N ALA A 92 14.38 1.09 15.23
CA ALA A 92 14.06 2.32 15.95
C ALA A 92 12.88 2.14 16.91
N ALA A 93 11.88 1.35 16.52
CA ALA A 93 10.75 0.95 17.36
C ALA A 93 11.10 -0.10 18.42
N GLY A 94 12.31 -0.65 18.41
CA GLY A 94 12.76 -1.69 19.34
C GLY A 94 12.07 -3.05 19.15
N LEU A 95 11.49 -3.29 17.96
CA LEU A 95 10.80 -4.54 17.63
C LEU A 95 11.76 -5.64 17.19
N ILE A 96 12.91 -5.25 16.65
CA ILE A 96 13.98 -6.15 16.25
C ILE A 96 15.34 -5.55 16.66
N THR A 97 16.34 -6.40 16.77
CA THR A 97 17.74 -5.99 16.99
C THR A 97 18.41 -5.61 15.67
N SER A 98 19.53 -4.86 15.74
CA SER A 98 20.34 -4.55 14.56
C SER A 98 20.88 -5.81 13.87
N THR A 99 21.20 -6.87 14.62
CA THR A 99 21.64 -8.15 14.06
C THR A 99 20.52 -8.83 13.26
N GLN A 100 19.30 -8.85 13.80
CA GLN A 100 18.12 -9.36 13.07
C GLN A 100 17.84 -8.52 11.83
N ALA A 101 17.95 -7.19 11.92
CA ALA A 101 17.79 -6.29 10.77
C ALA A 101 18.78 -6.62 9.64
N THR A 102 20.05 -6.86 9.96
CA THR A 102 21.04 -7.31 8.96
C THR A 102 20.65 -8.65 8.35
N ALA A 103 20.30 -9.65 9.17
CA ALA A 103 19.90 -10.96 8.68
C ALA A 103 18.65 -10.92 7.77
N ILE A 104 17.68 -10.04 8.07
CA ILE A 104 16.52 -9.79 7.21
C ILE A 104 16.97 -9.22 5.86
N LYS A 105 17.85 -8.21 5.85
CA LYS A 105 18.36 -7.61 4.61
C LYS A 105 19.13 -8.62 3.77
N ASP A 106 19.94 -9.45 4.40
CA ASP A 106 20.70 -10.51 3.73
C ASP A 106 19.77 -11.53 3.08
N LEU A 107 18.76 -12.03 3.82
CA LEU A 107 17.76 -12.95 3.27
C LEU A 107 16.99 -12.33 2.09
N ILE A 108 16.56 -11.06 2.20
CA ILE A 108 15.87 -10.37 1.11
C ILE A 108 16.78 -10.25 -0.12
N SER A 109 18.06 -9.91 0.07
CA SER A 109 19.05 -9.83 -1.01
C SER A 109 19.24 -11.17 -1.70
N ASP A 110 19.36 -12.25 -0.95
CA ASP A 110 19.48 -13.61 -1.48
C ASP A 110 18.24 -14.00 -2.31
N LYS A 111 17.04 -13.70 -1.79
CA LYS A 111 15.78 -13.94 -2.53
C LYS A 111 15.65 -13.09 -3.78
N GLU A 112 16.12 -11.85 -3.76
CA GLU A 112 16.15 -11.02 -4.96
C GLU A 112 17.10 -11.57 -6.02
N ALA A 113 18.26 -12.10 -5.62
CA ALA A 113 19.19 -12.76 -6.51
C ALA A 113 18.60 -14.05 -7.11
N GLU A 114 17.94 -14.89 -6.31
CA GLU A 114 17.22 -16.08 -6.78
C GLU A 114 16.17 -15.72 -7.84
N ARG A 115 15.31 -14.73 -7.58
CA ARG A 115 14.30 -14.27 -8.54
C ARG A 115 14.90 -13.68 -9.82
N LEU A 116 16.06 -13.01 -9.72
CA LEU A 116 16.72 -12.45 -10.89
C LEU A 116 17.28 -13.56 -11.78
N ALA A 117 17.93 -14.56 -11.19
CA ALA A 117 18.42 -15.73 -11.90
C ALA A 117 17.27 -16.49 -12.57
N GLU A 118 16.17 -16.70 -11.83
CA GLU A 118 14.96 -17.32 -12.37
C GLU A 118 14.41 -16.54 -13.57
N ARG A 119 14.35 -15.21 -13.47
CA ARG A 119 13.88 -14.36 -14.56
C ARG A 119 14.75 -14.53 -15.80
N GLN A 120 16.08 -14.57 -15.64
CA GLN A 120 17.01 -14.77 -16.76
C GLN A 120 16.79 -16.13 -17.42
N GLU A 121 16.56 -17.17 -16.62
CA GLU A 121 16.23 -18.51 -17.11
C GLU A 121 14.94 -18.47 -17.94
N ILE A 122 13.87 -17.90 -17.39
CA ILE A 122 12.58 -17.73 -18.10
C ILE A 122 12.77 -16.91 -19.37
N GLU A 123 13.58 -15.85 -19.34
CA GLU A 123 13.86 -15.01 -20.51
C GLU A 123 14.52 -15.80 -21.64
N SER A 124 15.34 -16.80 -21.32
CA SER A 124 16.00 -17.67 -22.28
C SER A 124 15.13 -18.83 -22.82
N MET A 125 14.00 -19.13 -22.17
CA MET A 125 13.06 -20.17 -22.58
C MET A 125 12.15 -19.73 -23.74
N THR A 126 11.81 -20.68 -24.62
CA THR A 126 10.77 -20.56 -25.64
C THR A 126 9.37 -20.41 -25.03
N GLN A 127 8.37 -20.06 -25.84
CA GLN A 127 7.01 -19.87 -25.34
C GLN A 127 6.41 -21.17 -24.78
N GLU A 128 6.65 -22.29 -25.46
CA GLU A 128 6.22 -23.62 -25.06
C GLU A 128 6.90 -24.05 -23.75
N GLU A 129 8.21 -23.81 -23.61
CA GLU A 129 8.96 -24.11 -22.40
C GLU A 129 8.50 -23.25 -21.21
N ARG A 130 8.23 -21.96 -21.43
CA ARG A 130 7.66 -21.10 -20.38
C ARG A 130 6.30 -21.58 -19.93
N GLN A 131 5.47 -22.03 -20.87
CA GLN A 131 4.14 -22.55 -20.53
C GLN A 131 4.27 -23.78 -19.63
N VAL A 132 5.12 -24.74 -20.01
CA VAL A 132 5.40 -25.93 -19.18
C VAL A 132 6.04 -25.54 -17.84
N TYR A 133 6.94 -24.56 -17.81
CA TYR A 133 7.57 -24.06 -16.59
C TYR A 133 6.53 -23.55 -15.60
N PHE A 134 5.61 -22.69 -16.03
CA PHE A 134 4.57 -22.14 -15.15
C PHE A 134 3.49 -23.15 -14.77
N GLU A 135 3.19 -24.13 -15.64
CA GLU A 135 2.30 -25.24 -15.32
C GLU A 135 2.90 -26.16 -14.25
N ASN A 136 4.20 -26.48 -14.33
CA ASN A 136 4.89 -27.38 -13.41
C ASN A 136 5.31 -26.71 -12.11
N LYS A 137 5.72 -25.44 -12.15
CA LYS A 137 6.16 -24.73 -10.95
C LYS A 137 4.99 -24.49 -9.98
N GLY A 138 3.75 -24.57 -10.45
CA GLY A 138 2.58 -24.28 -9.64
C GLY A 138 2.61 -22.86 -9.08
N ASN A 139 1.61 -22.51 -8.29
CA ASN A 139 1.49 -21.18 -7.66
C ASN A 139 2.53 -20.94 -6.53
N THR A 140 3.66 -21.66 -6.53
CA THR A 140 4.68 -21.72 -5.46
C THR A 140 5.56 -20.48 -5.36
N VAL A 141 5.45 -19.54 -6.30
CA VAL A 141 6.37 -18.39 -6.43
C VAL A 141 6.06 -17.26 -5.43
N ARG A 142 4.99 -17.34 -4.64
CA ARG A 142 4.76 -16.36 -3.57
C ARG A 142 5.56 -16.79 -2.35
N ILE A 143 6.85 -16.43 -2.34
CA ILE A 143 7.68 -16.46 -1.14
C ILE A 143 6.95 -15.68 -0.05
N ASN A 144 6.49 -16.37 0.98
CA ASN A 144 5.99 -15.73 2.18
C ASN A 144 7.21 -15.38 3.05
N LEU A 145 7.77 -14.19 2.84
CA LEU A 145 8.96 -13.72 3.55
C LEU A 145 8.79 -13.83 5.09
N GLN A 146 7.57 -13.66 5.60
CA GLN A 146 7.29 -13.83 7.03
C GLN A 146 7.55 -15.27 7.50
N GLU A 147 7.07 -16.26 6.76
CA GLU A 147 7.30 -17.69 7.07
C GLU A 147 8.79 -18.05 6.96
N GLU A 148 9.50 -17.48 5.98
CA GLU A 148 10.94 -17.71 5.83
C GLU A 148 11.74 -17.08 6.97
N LEU A 149 11.38 -15.87 7.42
CA LEU A 149 12.05 -15.22 8.55
C LEU A 149 11.88 -16.03 9.84
N VAL A 150 10.70 -16.63 10.06
CA VAL A 150 10.43 -17.48 11.22
C VAL A 150 11.14 -18.83 11.11
N SER A 151 11.04 -19.51 9.96
CA SER A 151 11.66 -20.82 9.75
C SER A 151 13.20 -20.77 9.78
N ASN A 152 13.80 -19.67 9.31
CA ASN A 152 15.23 -19.42 9.42
C ASN A 152 15.66 -18.95 10.83
N ASN A 153 14.74 -18.85 11.79
CA ASN A 153 14.97 -18.36 13.15
C ASN A 153 15.60 -16.95 13.18
N ILE A 154 15.35 -16.14 12.15
CA ILE A 154 15.74 -14.73 12.13
C ILE A 154 14.80 -13.94 13.05
N LEU A 155 13.51 -14.29 13.02
CA LEU A 155 12.49 -13.76 13.92
C LEU A 155 11.74 -14.91 14.59
N THR A 156 11.26 -14.66 15.80
CA THR A 156 10.28 -15.51 16.47
C THR A 156 8.87 -15.17 15.99
N GLN A 157 7.92 -16.10 16.20
CA GLN A 157 6.51 -15.83 15.90
C GLN A 157 5.99 -14.62 16.70
N ASP A 158 6.37 -14.50 17.98
CA ASP A 158 5.99 -13.38 18.84
C ASP A 158 6.53 -12.03 18.33
N GLU A 159 7.75 -11.99 17.79
CA GLU A 159 8.29 -10.79 17.15
C GLU A 159 7.55 -10.45 15.86
N MET A 160 7.22 -11.45 15.05
CA MET A 160 6.43 -11.27 13.83
C MET A 160 5.04 -10.69 14.13
N ASP A 161 4.33 -11.21 15.12
CA ASP A 161 3.00 -10.73 15.51
C ASP A 161 3.05 -9.27 15.98
N LYS A 162 4.11 -8.89 16.71
CA LYS A 162 4.33 -7.49 17.13
C LYS A 162 4.62 -6.57 15.95
N ILE A 163 5.43 -7.01 14.99
CA ILE A 163 5.72 -6.25 13.77
C ILE A 163 4.43 -6.06 12.97
N GLU A 164 3.60 -7.09 12.82
CA GLU A 164 2.31 -6.96 12.12
C GLU A 164 1.41 -5.92 12.79
N ALA A 165 1.27 -5.99 14.12
CA ALA A 165 0.47 -5.03 14.87
C ALA A 165 1.00 -3.59 14.72
N TYR A 166 2.32 -3.41 14.79
CA TYR A 166 2.97 -2.12 14.59
C TYR A 166 2.70 -1.56 13.18
N MET A 167 2.93 -2.36 12.15
CA MET A 167 2.73 -1.95 10.76
C MET A 167 1.25 -1.65 10.45
N GLN A 168 0.32 -2.36 11.09
CA GLN A 168 -1.11 -2.05 10.99
C GLN A 168 -1.46 -0.71 11.63
N ALA A 169 -0.91 -0.42 12.82
CA ALA A 169 -1.11 0.87 13.49
C ALA A 169 -0.56 2.03 12.66
N GLU A 170 0.64 1.90 12.12
CA GLU A 170 1.26 2.89 11.21
C GLU A 170 0.39 3.15 9.98
N ARG A 171 -0.09 2.10 9.29
CA ARG A 171 -0.99 2.26 8.14
C ARG A 171 -2.30 2.95 8.50
N LEU A 172 -2.82 2.69 9.70
CA LEU A 172 -4.04 3.33 10.19
C LEU A 172 -3.82 4.84 10.37
N GLU A 173 -2.72 5.22 10.99
CA GLU A 173 -2.33 6.61 11.23
C GLU A 173 -2.01 7.37 9.94
N GLN A 174 -1.25 6.76 9.03
CA GLN A 174 -0.92 7.34 7.73
C GLN A 174 -2.18 7.69 6.94
N HIS A 175 -3.10 6.75 6.79
CA HIS A 175 -4.33 7.04 6.08
C HIS A 175 -5.23 8.01 6.86
N GLN A 176 -5.21 8.01 8.20
CA GLN A 176 -5.93 9.04 8.95
C GLN A 176 -5.41 10.43 8.60
N THR A 177 -4.09 10.58 8.47
CA THR A 177 -3.43 11.82 8.06
C THR A 177 -3.78 12.20 6.62
N GLU A 178 -3.72 11.24 5.69
CA GLU A 178 -4.10 11.46 4.28
C GLU A 178 -5.56 11.90 4.14
N LEU A 179 -6.46 11.24 4.87
CA LEU A 179 -7.88 11.58 4.87
C LEU A 179 -8.11 12.97 5.49
N SER A 180 -7.44 13.29 6.60
CA SER A 180 -7.52 14.61 7.22
C SER A 180 -7.10 15.70 6.24
N THR A 181 -5.93 15.51 5.61
CA THR A 181 -5.40 16.42 4.59
C THR A 181 -6.38 16.57 3.41
N ALA A 182 -7.00 15.47 2.97
CA ALA A 182 -7.99 15.53 1.89
C ALA A 182 -9.23 16.35 2.29
N LEU A 183 -9.73 16.18 3.51
CA LEU A 183 -10.91 16.86 4.03
C LEU A 183 -10.69 18.37 4.25
N GLU A 184 -9.47 18.80 4.58
CA GLU A 184 -9.13 20.22 4.76
C GLU A 184 -9.51 21.09 3.55
N SER A 185 -9.36 20.55 2.34
CA SER A 185 -9.77 21.26 1.11
C SER A 185 -11.28 21.49 1.04
N PHE A 186 -12.10 20.56 1.55
CA PHE A 186 -13.56 20.68 1.59
C PHE A 186 -14.03 21.60 2.72
N VAL A 187 -13.30 21.65 3.83
CA VAL A 187 -13.53 22.62 4.91
C VAL A 187 -13.24 24.03 4.42
N THR A 188 -12.10 24.24 3.75
CA THR A 188 -11.68 25.54 3.20
C THR A 188 -12.69 26.06 2.17
N ASN A 189 -13.24 25.18 1.35
CA ASN A 189 -14.28 25.51 0.37
C ASN A 189 -15.69 25.66 0.99
N ASN A 190 -15.83 25.53 2.31
CA ASN A 190 -17.10 25.54 3.05
C ASN A 190 -18.10 24.46 2.59
N THR A 191 -17.63 23.41 1.92
CA THR A 191 -18.47 22.26 1.53
C THR A 191 -18.91 21.49 2.78
N ILE A 192 -18.02 21.36 3.76
CA ILE A 192 -18.28 20.79 5.09
C ILE A 192 -17.72 21.72 6.16
N THR A 193 -18.17 21.56 7.40
CA THR A 193 -17.58 22.25 8.56
C THR A 193 -16.44 21.42 9.15
N GLN A 194 -15.56 22.04 9.96
CA GLN A 194 -14.53 21.30 10.67
C GLN A 194 -15.12 20.19 11.55
N ALA A 195 -16.21 20.48 12.28
CA ALA A 195 -16.89 19.48 13.11
C ALA A 195 -17.33 18.25 12.30
N LYS A 196 -17.88 18.45 11.08
CA LYS A 196 -18.22 17.34 10.18
C LYS A 196 -16.99 16.59 9.70
N ALA A 197 -15.89 17.28 9.40
CA ALA A 197 -14.64 16.62 9.02
C ALA A 197 -14.12 15.71 10.14
N ASP A 198 -14.17 16.18 11.39
CA ASP A 198 -13.76 15.41 12.57
C ASP A 198 -14.66 14.18 12.78
N GLU A 199 -15.98 14.34 12.62
CA GLU A 199 -16.94 13.22 12.68
C GLU A 199 -16.69 12.18 11.59
N ILE A 200 -16.40 12.61 10.34
CA ILE A 200 -16.04 11.72 9.24
C ILE A 200 -14.74 10.96 9.58
N LEU A 201 -13.72 11.65 10.09
CA LEU A 201 -12.44 11.03 10.47
C LEU A 201 -12.65 9.97 11.56
N ALA A 202 -13.43 10.29 12.59
CA ALA A 202 -13.76 9.37 13.67
C ALA A 202 -14.51 8.13 13.13
N TYR A 203 -15.53 8.34 12.29
CA TYR A 203 -16.30 7.27 11.67
C TYR A 203 -15.42 6.32 10.84
N MET A 204 -14.52 6.88 10.03
CA MET A 204 -13.62 6.09 9.19
C MET A 204 -12.62 5.29 10.02
N LYS A 205 -12.07 5.88 11.09
CA LYS A 205 -11.22 5.17 12.04
C LYS A 205 -11.95 3.99 12.68
N ASP A 206 -13.20 4.19 13.08
CA ASP A 206 -14.02 3.17 13.71
C ASP A 206 -14.30 1.98 12.78
N ILE A 207 -14.63 2.25 11.50
CA ILE A 207 -14.79 1.20 10.47
C ILE A 207 -13.51 0.38 10.32
N ARG A 208 -12.35 1.03 10.31
CA ARG A 208 -11.07 0.35 10.12
C ARG A 208 -10.71 -0.55 11.30
N VAL A 209 -10.95 -0.06 12.52
CA VAL A 209 -10.76 -0.87 13.74
C VAL A 209 -11.71 -2.07 13.72
N LYS A 210 -12.98 -1.90 13.34
CA LYS A 210 -13.93 -3.01 13.22
C LYS A 210 -13.47 -4.04 12.18
N ASN A 211 -13.14 -3.61 10.96
CA ASN A 211 -12.62 -4.50 9.93
C ASN A 211 -11.35 -5.24 10.40
N GLN A 212 -10.47 -4.57 11.15
CA GLN A 212 -9.26 -5.20 11.69
C GLN A 212 -9.60 -6.31 12.70
N LEU A 213 -10.48 -6.01 13.66
CA LEU A 213 -10.93 -7.00 14.65
C LEU A 213 -11.63 -8.20 13.98
N GLU A 214 -12.42 -7.95 12.94
CA GLU A 214 -13.03 -9.02 12.14
C GLU A 214 -11.96 -9.90 11.48
N MET A 215 -10.96 -9.30 10.82
CA MET A 215 -9.88 -10.05 10.18
C MET A 215 -9.03 -10.83 11.20
N ASP A 216 -8.77 -10.26 12.37
CA ASP A 216 -8.06 -10.95 13.45
C ASP A 216 -8.87 -12.13 13.99
N ALA A 217 -10.19 -12.02 14.10
CA ALA A 217 -11.07 -13.12 14.47
C ALA A 217 -11.12 -14.26 13.42
N LEU A 218 -10.72 -13.97 12.18
CA LEU A 218 -10.60 -14.96 11.11
C LEU A 218 -9.22 -15.65 11.07
N LYS A 219 -8.22 -15.14 11.81
CA LYS A 219 -6.90 -15.78 11.86
C LYS A 219 -7.02 -17.18 12.45
N GLY A 220 -6.43 -18.16 11.75
CA GLY A 220 -6.45 -19.56 12.16
C GLY A 220 -7.75 -20.32 11.82
N LYS A 221 -8.74 -19.68 11.20
CA LYS A 221 -9.91 -20.38 10.64
C LYS A 221 -9.56 -21.09 9.33
N THR A 222 -10.30 -22.15 9.04
CA THR A 222 -10.22 -22.88 7.77
C THR A 222 -10.84 -22.05 6.63
N ALA A 223 -10.49 -22.39 5.39
CA ALA A 223 -11.04 -21.71 4.20
C ALA A 223 -12.57 -21.80 4.14
N ASP A 224 -13.15 -22.93 4.55
CA ASP A 224 -14.61 -23.14 4.57
C ASP A 224 -15.29 -22.28 5.63
N GLU A 225 -14.71 -22.17 6.84
CA GLU A 225 -15.23 -21.28 7.89
C GLU A 225 -15.12 -19.80 7.50
N ILE A 226 -14.03 -19.40 6.86
CA ILE A 226 -13.86 -18.04 6.33
C ILE A 226 -14.91 -17.75 5.26
N LYS A 227 -15.15 -18.70 4.36
CA LYS A 227 -16.17 -18.57 3.32
C LYS A 227 -17.56 -18.43 3.93
N GLU A 228 -17.91 -19.28 4.89
CA GLU A 228 -19.20 -19.23 5.58
C GLU A 228 -19.39 -17.88 6.30
N TYR A 229 -18.35 -17.35 6.95
CA TYR A 229 -18.39 -16.02 7.54
C TYR A 229 -18.75 -14.96 6.50
N PHE A 230 -18.06 -14.90 5.35
CA PHE A 230 -18.33 -13.89 4.33
C PHE A 230 -19.66 -14.08 3.60
N ASP A 231 -20.13 -15.32 3.42
CA ASP A 231 -21.44 -15.61 2.82
C ASP A 231 -22.60 -15.18 3.75
N ALA A 232 -22.39 -15.20 5.08
CA ALA A 232 -23.36 -14.76 6.07
C ALA A 232 -23.38 -13.23 6.27
N GLN A 233 -22.34 -12.52 5.85
CA GLN A 233 -22.25 -11.07 6.03
C GLN A 233 -23.14 -10.32 5.04
N GLN A 234 -23.76 -9.24 5.52
CA GLN A 234 -24.49 -8.32 4.66
C GLN A 234 -23.52 -7.60 3.70
N PRO A 235 -23.98 -7.19 2.50
CA PRO A 235 -23.15 -6.42 1.59
C PRO A 235 -22.64 -5.16 2.29
N LYS A 236 -21.34 -4.90 2.17
CA LYS A 236 -20.71 -3.72 2.77
C LYS A 236 -21.38 -2.47 2.22
N VAL A 237 -21.97 -1.67 3.11
CA VAL A 237 -22.55 -0.38 2.77
C VAL A 237 -21.42 0.60 2.53
N ASP A 238 -21.57 1.43 1.50
CA ASP A 238 -20.62 2.51 1.23
C ASP A 238 -20.54 3.46 2.45
N PRO A 239 -19.34 3.83 2.91
CA PRO A 239 -19.18 4.67 4.11
C PRO A 239 -19.88 6.02 4.00
N LEU A 240 -19.92 6.65 2.82
CA LEU A 240 -20.62 7.93 2.64
C LEU A 240 -22.13 7.77 2.73
N THR A 241 -22.68 6.68 2.18
CA THR A 241 -24.10 6.33 2.30
C THR A 241 -24.51 6.18 3.77
N SER A 242 -23.65 5.58 4.59
CA SER A 242 -23.90 5.43 6.03
C SER A 242 -23.86 6.79 6.75
N LEU A 243 -22.87 7.63 6.45
CA LEU A 243 -22.77 8.99 7.01
C LEU A 243 -23.97 9.89 6.64
N VAL A 244 -24.55 9.72 5.46
CA VAL A 244 -25.79 10.41 5.06
C VAL A 244 -26.98 9.89 5.87
N THR A 245 -27.10 8.57 6.01
CA THR A 245 -28.18 7.92 6.77
C THR A 245 -28.17 8.35 8.24
N ASP A 246 -26.97 8.47 8.82
CA ASP A 246 -26.73 8.94 10.19
C ASP A 246 -26.86 10.47 10.33
N ASN A 247 -27.18 11.18 9.24
CA ASN A 247 -27.32 12.65 9.16
C ASN A 247 -26.05 13.44 9.53
N VAL A 248 -24.87 12.82 9.46
CA VAL A 248 -23.57 13.49 9.65
C VAL A 248 -23.29 14.44 8.49
N ILE A 249 -23.58 14.00 7.27
CA ILE A 249 -23.45 14.78 6.04
C ILE A 249 -24.73 14.74 5.20
N THR A 250 -24.88 15.70 4.29
CA THR A 250 -25.97 15.67 3.30
C THR A 250 -25.56 14.86 2.07
N GLN A 251 -26.52 14.46 1.24
CA GLN A 251 -26.22 13.78 -0.03
C GLN A 251 -25.30 14.63 -0.92
N ALA A 252 -25.54 15.94 -1.03
CA ALA A 252 -24.68 16.83 -1.82
C ALA A 252 -23.24 16.89 -1.28
N GLN A 253 -23.06 16.81 0.04
CA GLN A 253 -21.74 16.72 0.67
C GLN A 253 -21.08 15.37 0.38
N ALA A 254 -21.82 14.27 0.44
CA ALA A 254 -21.34 12.94 0.07
C ALA A 254 -20.90 12.88 -1.40
N ASP A 255 -21.70 13.44 -2.31
CA ASP A 255 -21.37 13.48 -3.74
C ASP A 255 -20.06 14.25 -4.00
N ALA A 256 -19.86 15.39 -3.31
CA ALA A 256 -18.62 16.16 -3.39
C ALA A 256 -17.42 15.38 -2.82
N LEU A 257 -17.62 14.64 -1.73
CA LEU A 257 -16.60 13.84 -1.06
C LEU A 257 -16.28 12.52 -1.76
N SER A 258 -17.10 12.08 -2.72
CA SER A 258 -16.95 10.79 -3.41
C SER A 258 -15.53 10.54 -3.94
N SER A 259 -14.87 11.58 -4.45
CA SER A 259 -13.51 11.53 -5.00
C SER A 259 -12.41 11.27 -3.95
N VAL A 260 -12.68 11.53 -2.67
CA VAL A 260 -11.76 11.22 -1.55
C VAL A 260 -11.81 9.74 -1.22
N PHE A 261 -13.02 9.16 -1.20
CA PHE A 261 -13.26 7.79 -0.76
C PHE A 261 -13.13 6.74 -1.87
N HIS A 262 -13.31 7.12 -3.14
CA HIS A 262 -13.35 6.18 -4.27
C HIS A 262 -12.09 6.20 -5.15
N LYS A 263 -10.91 6.56 -4.62
CA LYS A 263 -9.63 6.49 -5.35
C LYS A 263 -9.13 5.05 -5.56
N GLY A 264 -9.95 4.19 -6.15
CA GLY A 264 -9.54 2.86 -6.60
C GLY A 264 -9.01 2.87 -8.04
N PRO A 265 -8.08 1.97 -8.41
CA PRO A 265 -7.58 1.82 -9.79
C PRO A 265 -8.65 1.40 -10.82
N HIS A 266 -9.90 1.26 -10.39
CA HIS A 266 -11.07 0.92 -11.20
C HIS A 266 -12.14 2.03 -11.26
N GLY A 267 -11.85 3.25 -10.79
CA GLY A 267 -12.77 4.39 -10.78
C GLY A 267 -13.08 5.01 -12.16
N GLY A 268 -13.36 4.18 -13.18
CA GLY A 268 -13.58 4.63 -14.55
C GLY A 268 -14.45 3.72 -15.42
N ARG A 269 -15.21 2.77 -14.87
CA ARG A 269 -16.33 2.18 -15.62
C ARG A 269 -17.61 2.87 -15.17
N GLY A 270 -18.05 3.81 -16.00
CA GLY A 270 -19.19 4.67 -15.77
C GLY A 270 -20.43 3.90 -15.34
N LEU A 271 -20.98 4.33 -14.21
CA LEU A 271 -22.41 4.25 -13.97
C LEU A 271 -22.98 5.59 -14.39
N ASN A 272 -23.30 5.72 -15.68
CA ASN A 272 -24.38 6.61 -16.07
C ASN A 272 -25.65 5.99 -15.47
N ARG A 273 -26.21 6.67 -14.47
CA ARG A 273 -27.63 6.58 -14.14
C ARG A 273 -28.29 7.87 -14.60
#